data_AF-F8NEH3-F1
#
_entry.id   AF-F8NEH3-F1
#
_cell.length_a   1.000
_cell.length_b   1.000
_cell.length_c   1.000
_cell.angle_alpha   90.00
_cell.angle_beta   90.00
_cell.angle_gamma   90.00
#
_symmetry.space_group_name_H-M   'P 1'
#
loop_
_entity.id
_entity.type
_entity.pdbx_description
1 polymer ?
#
loop_
_entity_poly.entity_id
_entity_poly.type
_entity_poly.pdbx_seq_one_letter_code
_entity_poly.pdbx_strand_id
1 'polypeptide(L)'
;MGVEPGKSKNKTAENVVKDMKSVLDKTCKALFKTAEQIKDRAERRRSKAPDYKIKEVKPNILELELPNKMRVVPTVNISRVKPYKGPLPGQHVDRPGLVVVTQKGEGEFEVKHEWWMHA
;
A
#
# COMPACT_ATOMS: atom_id res chain seq x y z
N MET A 1 -34.40 65.52 -32.12
CA MET A 1 -33.20 65.67 -31.28
C MET A 1 -32.58 64.29 -31.12
N GLY A 2 -31.46 64.02 -31.79
CA GLY A 2 -30.77 62.73 -31.72
C GLY A 2 -29.78 62.73 -30.57
N VAL A 3 -29.90 61.77 -29.65
CA VAL A 3 -28.90 61.55 -28.59
C VAL A 3 -27.78 60.71 -29.19
N GLU A 4 -26.56 61.26 -29.25
CA GLU A 4 -25.39 60.47 -29.62
C GLU A 4 -25.05 59.42 -28.55
N PRO A 5 -24.58 58.22 -28.93
CA PRO A 5 -24.19 57.21 -27.97
C PRO A 5 -22.85 57.62 -27.32
N GLY A 6 -22.91 57.91 -26.02
CA GLY A 6 -21.74 58.23 -25.21
C GLY A 6 -20.72 57.09 -25.19
N LYS A 7 -19.50 57.39 -25.66
CA LYS A 7 -18.31 56.51 -25.57
C LYS A 7 -17.98 56.30 -24.08
N SER A 8 -18.43 55.22 -23.47
CA SER A 8 -18.08 54.92 -22.08
C SER A 8 -17.75 53.44 -21.85
N LYS A 9 -16.70 53.21 -21.02
CA LYS A 9 -16.35 51.97 -20.30
C LYS A 9 -15.54 50.86 -21.02
N ASN A 10 -14.98 51.07 -22.20
CA ASN A 10 -14.09 50.08 -22.83
C ASN A 10 -12.73 49.88 -22.10
N LYS A 11 -12.20 50.92 -21.43
CA LYS A 11 -10.89 50.86 -20.75
C LYS A 11 -10.86 49.95 -19.52
N THR A 12 -11.99 49.80 -18.81
CA THR A 12 -12.10 48.92 -17.64
C THR A 12 -12.20 47.45 -18.03
N ALA A 13 -12.99 47.15 -19.07
CA ALA A 13 -13.15 45.79 -19.57
C ALA A 13 -11.84 45.23 -20.13
N GLU A 14 -11.05 46.06 -20.83
CA GLU A 14 -9.77 45.64 -21.40
C GLU A 14 -8.73 45.29 -20.33
N ASN A 15 -8.71 46.01 -19.20
CA ASN A 15 -7.85 45.70 -18.07
C ASN A 15 -8.24 44.40 -17.37
N VAL A 16 -9.54 44.14 -17.22
CA VAL A 16 -10.05 42.88 -16.66
C VAL A 16 -9.67 41.69 -17.55
N VAL A 17 -9.79 41.83 -18.88
CA VAL A 17 -9.39 40.78 -19.83
C VAL A 17 -7.88 40.51 -19.77
N LYS A 18 -7.05 41.56 -19.64
CA LYS A 18 -5.60 41.42 -19.47
C LYS A 18 -5.24 40.70 -18.17
N ASP A 19 -5.90 41.07 -17.07
CA ASP A 19 -5.67 40.44 -15.78
C ASP A 19 -6.08 38.96 -15.79
N MET A 20 -7.25 38.64 -16.32
CA MET A 20 -7.74 37.26 -16.49
C MET A 20 -6.79 36.41 -17.33
N LYS A 21 -6.27 36.94 -18.46
CA LYS A 21 -5.25 36.25 -19.24
C LYS A 21 -3.99 35.97 -18.42
N SER A 22 -3.55 36.93 -17.62
CA SER A 22 -2.36 36.77 -16.79
C SER A 22 -2.56 35.71 -15.69
N VAL A 23 -3.75 35.64 -15.10
CA VAL A 23 -4.12 34.63 -14.11
C VAL A 23 -4.09 33.25 -14.74
N LEU A 24 -4.72 33.08 -15.91
CA LEU A 24 -4.73 31.80 -16.63
C LEU A 24 -3.33 31.33 -17.00
N ASP A 25 -2.48 32.21 -17.51
CA ASP A 25 -1.10 31.86 -17.88
C ASP A 25 -0.28 31.40 -16.66
N LYS A 26 -0.39 32.12 -15.54
CA LYS A 26 0.25 31.75 -14.27
C LYS A 26 -0.26 30.41 -13.75
N THR A 27 -1.56 30.16 -13.82
CA THR A 27 -2.16 28.89 -13.39
C THR A 27 -1.69 27.73 -14.27
N CYS A 28 -1.69 27.89 -15.60
CA CYS A 28 -1.17 26.87 -16.51
C CYS A 28 0.29 26.55 -16.23
N LYS A 29 1.14 27.57 -16.02
CA LYS A 29 2.55 27.40 -15.69
C LYS A 29 2.77 26.70 -14.35
N ALA A 30 1.98 27.05 -13.34
CA ALA A 30 2.05 26.41 -12.03
C ALA A 30 1.65 24.93 -12.12
N LEU A 31 0.55 24.62 -12.81
CA LEU A 31 0.10 23.24 -13.01
C LEU A 31 1.12 22.40 -13.76
N PHE A 32 1.72 22.93 -14.81
CA PHE A 32 2.74 22.23 -15.58
C PHE A 32 3.97 21.91 -14.72
N LYS A 33 4.46 22.89 -13.94
CA LYS A 33 5.56 22.70 -13.00
C LYS A 33 5.23 21.66 -11.93
N THR A 34 4.02 21.69 -11.38
CA THR A 34 3.56 20.71 -10.39
C THR A 34 3.49 19.31 -10.99
N ALA A 35 3.00 19.16 -12.23
CA ALA A 35 2.95 17.88 -12.91
C ALA A 35 4.36 17.28 -13.14
N GLU A 36 5.32 18.09 -13.58
CA GLU A 36 6.72 17.67 -13.71
C GLU A 36 7.31 17.26 -12.36
N GLN A 37 7.04 18.01 -11.29
CA GLN A 37 7.51 17.68 -9.96
C GLN A 37 6.90 16.37 -9.44
N ILE A 38 5.62 16.12 -9.70
CA ILE A 38 4.95 14.86 -9.34
C ILE A 38 5.62 13.69 -10.06
N LYS A 39 5.90 13.83 -11.37
CA LYS A 39 6.56 12.81 -12.18
C LYS A 39 7.97 12.50 -11.66
N ASP A 40 8.78 13.53 -11.42
CA ASP A 40 10.14 13.37 -10.87
C ASP A 40 10.11 12.71 -9.48
N ARG A 41 9.18 13.13 -8.60
CA ARG A 41 9.01 12.51 -7.29
C ARG A 41 8.56 11.05 -7.38
N ALA A 42 7.69 10.71 -8.33
CA ALA A 42 7.26 9.34 -8.56
C ALA A 42 8.42 8.47 -9.04
N GLU A 43 9.23 8.96 -9.98
CA GLU A 43 10.40 8.24 -10.50
C GLU A 43 11.47 8.06 -9.41
N ARG A 44 11.77 9.11 -8.62
CA ARG A 44 12.71 8.99 -7.49
C ARG A 44 12.24 7.99 -6.42
N ARG A 45 10.93 7.86 -6.23
CA ARG A 45 10.34 6.91 -5.28
C ARG A 45 10.16 5.51 -5.86
N ARG A 46 10.41 5.34 -7.17
CA ARG A 46 10.27 4.05 -7.82
C ARG A 46 11.37 3.12 -7.33
N SER A 47 11.01 2.19 -6.46
CA SER A 47 11.88 1.06 -6.16
C SER A 47 11.99 0.17 -7.39
N LYS A 48 13.17 -0.44 -7.59
CA LYS A 48 13.35 -1.45 -8.62
C LYS A 48 12.36 -2.59 -8.33
N ALA A 49 11.47 -2.87 -9.29
CA ALA A 49 10.54 -3.99 -9.16
C ALA A 49 11.35 -5.29 -8.96
N PRO A 50 10.87 -6.21 -8.10
CA PRO A 50 11.51 -7.51 -7.99
C PRO A 50 11.43 -8.21 -9.35
N ASP A 51 12.54 -8.82 -9.75
CA ASP A 51 12.69 -9.46 -11.06
C ASP A 51 12.10 -10.88 -11.00
N TYR A 52 10.77 -10.98 -11.02
CA TYR A 52 10.05 -12.25 -11.12
C TYR A 52 9.45 -12.42 -12.52
N LYS A 53 9.42 -13.65 -13.02
CA LYS A 53 8.77 -13.98 -14.30
C LYS A 53 7.40 -14.60 -14.03
N ILE A 54 6.40 -14.18 -14.77
CA ILE A 54 5.08 -14.84 -14.75
C ILE A 54 5.20 -16.06 -15.67
N LYS A 55 4.95 -17.25 -15.13
CA LYS A 55 4.92 -18.49 -15.92
C LYS A 55 3.54 -18.72 -16.51
N GLU A 56 2.51 -18.63 -15.68
CA GLU A 56 1.14 -18.92 -16.09
C GLU A 56 0.14 -18.16 -15.22
N VAL A 57 -0.96 -17.72 -15.84
CA VAL A 57 -2.08 -17.07 -15.16
C VAL A 57 -3.32 -17.92 -15.37
N LYS A 58 -3.83 -18.52 -14.29
CA LYS A 58 -5.08 -19.25 -14.22
C LYS A 58 -6.12 -18.40 -13.48
N PRO A 59 -7.44 -18.60 -13.67
CA PRO A 59 -8.47 -17.74 -13.10
C PRO A 59 -8.33 -17.49 -11.58
N ASN A 60 -7.85 -18.50 -10.84
CA ASN A 60 -7.68 -18.43 -9.38
C ASN A 60 -6.23 -18.63 -8.91
N ILE A 61 -5.28 -18.85 -9.81
CA ILE A 61 -3.89 -19.23 -9.47
C ILE A 61 -2.92 -18.45 -10.36
N LEU A 62 -1.92 -17.82 -9.76
CA LEU A 62 -0.84 -17.14 -10.46
C LEU A 62 0.48 -17.87 -10.19
N GLU A 63 1.10 -18.40 -11.25
CA GLU A 63 2.38 -19.10 -11.16
C GLU A 63 3.53 -18.14 -11.47
N LEU A 64 4.40 -17.96 -10.47
CA LEU A 64 5.54 -17.04 -10.55
C LEU A 64 6.86 -17.79 -10.42
N GLU A 65 7.83 -17.43 -11.25
CA GLU A 65 9.23 -17.78 -11.07
C GLU A 65 9.90 -16.71 -10.22
N LEU A 66 10.20 -17.05 -8.97
CA LEU A 66 10.87 -16.14 -8.05
C LEU A 66 12.39 -16.29 -8.21
N PRO A 67 13.15 -15.20 -8.20
CA PRO A 67 14.61 -15.28 -8.23
C PRO A 67 15.13 -15.96 -6.96
N ASN A 68 16.21 -16.73 -7.05
CA ASN A 68 16.76 -17.55 -5.95
C ASN A 68 16.98 -16.82 -4.61
N LYS A 69 17.16 -15.50 -4.64
CA LYS A 69 17.33 -14.64 -3.45
C LYS A 69 16.02 -14.23 -2.77
N MET A 70 14.86 -14.48 -3.38
CA MET A 70 13.56 -14.03 -2.90
C MET A 70 12.84 -15.17 -2.19
N ARG A 71 12.52 -14.97 -0.91
CA ARG A 71 11.78 -15.94 -0.09
C ARG A 71 10.41 -15.38 0.24
N VAL A 72 9.36 -16.14 -0.07
CA VAL A 72 8.00 -15.83 0.39
C VAL A 72 7.84 -16.43 1.78
N VAL A 73 7.61 -15.58 2.78
CA VAL A 73 7.29 -16.03 4.14
C VAL A 73 5.78 -15.89 4.31
N PRO A 74 5.00 -16.99 4.14
CA PRO A 74 3.57 -16.93 4.34
C PRO A 74 3.31 -16.59 5.81
N THR A 75 2.77 -15.40 6.07
CA THR A 75 2.39 -14.99 7.41
C THR A 75 0.97 -15.48 7.65
N VAL A 76 0.86 -16.62 8.30
CA VAL A 76 -0.44 -17.17 8.69
C VAL A 76 -0.78 -16.62 10.07
N ASN A 77 -1.89 -15.87 10.16
CA ASN A 77 -2.37 -15.41 11.45
C ASN A 77 -3.00 -16.59 12.20
N ILE A 78 -2.21 -17.29 13.02
CA ILE A 78 -2.63 -18.46 13.80
C ILE A 78 -3.81 -18.17 14.74
N SER A 79 -4.03 -16.91 15.17
CA SER A 79 -5.22 -16.55 15.96
C SER A 79 -6.52 -16.61 15.17
N ARG A 80 -6.44 -16.57 13.84
CA ARG A 80 -7.58 -16.68 12.91
C ARG A 80 -7.68 -18.04 12.25
N VAL A 81 -6.65 -18.87 12.36
CA VAL A 81 -6.69 -20.26 11.90
C VAL A 81 -7.49 -21.05 12.92
N LYS A 82 -8.75 -21.33 12.57
CA LYS A 82 -9.50 -22.37 13.27
C LYS A 82 -8.96 -23.72 12.78
N PRO A 83 -8.60 -24.64 13.69
CA PRO A 83 -8.26 -25.99 13.27
C PRO A 83 -9.47 -26.59 12.52
N TYR A 84 -9.21 -27.18 11.35
CA TYR A 84 -10.25 -27.76 10.49
C TYR A 84 -11.05 -28.87 11.19
N LYS A 85 -10.47 -29.47 12.23
CA LYS A 85 -11.10 -30.45 13.10
C LYS A 85 -11.10 -29.91 14.53
N GLY A 86 -12.16 -30.20 15.28
CA GLY A 86 -12.20 -29.93 16.72
C GLY A 86 -11.09 -30.70 17.46
N PRO A 87 -10.88 -30.42 18.76
CA PRO A 87 -9.93 -31.16 19.58
C PRO A 87 -10.17 -32.67 19.43
N LEU A 88 -9.11 -33.44 19.14
CA LEU A 88 -9.25 -34.88 19.02
C LEU A 88 -9.69 -35.47 20.38
N PRO A 89 -10.51 -36.54 20.41
CA PRO A 89 -10.86 -37.21 21.66
C PRO A 89 -9.57 -37.65 22.38
N GLY A 90 -9.38 -37.16 23.61
CA GLY A 90 -8.16 -37.43 24.40
C GLY A 90 -7.08 -36.34 24.32
N GLN A 91 -7.24 -35.29 23.51
CA GLN A 91 -6.34 -34.15 23.51
C GLN A 91 -6.61 -33.27 24.74
N HIS A 92 -5.72 -33.33 25.74
CA HIS A 92 -5.81 -32.49 26.94
C HIS A 92 -5.59 -31.03 26.54
N VAL A 93 -6.66 -30.24 26.48
CA VAL A 93 -6.56 -28.78 26.33
C VAL A 93 -6.36 -28.21 27.73
N ASP A 94 -5.15 -28.34 28.24
CA ASP A 94 -4.73 -27.51 29.36
C ASP A 94 -4.69 -26.08 28.86
N ARG A 95 -5.78 -25.35 29.13
CA ARG A 95 -5.75 -23.90 29.03
C ARG A 95 -4.74 -23.47 30.09
N PRO A 96 -3.57 -22.91 29.73
CA PRO A 96 -2.61 -22.51 30.75
C PRO A 96 -3.32 -21.55 31.69
N GLY A 97 -3.33 -21.87 32.99
CA GLY A 97 -3.83 -20.95 34.00
C GLY A 97 -3.08 -19.62 33.90
N LEU A 98 -3.67 -18.56 34.42
CA LEU A 98 -3.01 -17.25 34.49
C LEU A 98 -1.69 -17.40 35.26
N VAL A 99 -0.57 -17.41 34.54
CA VAL A 99 0.76 -17.49 35.13
C VAL A 99 1.10 -16.11 35.69
N VAL A 100 1.04 -15.95 37.00
CA VAL A 100 1.59 -14.79 37.69
C VAL A 100 3.10 -14.99 37.77
N VAL A 101 3.85 -14.27 36.95
CA VAL A 101 5.32 -14.32 36.92
C VAL A 101 5.86 -13.57 38.13
N THR A 102 6.01 -14.27 39.25
CA THR A 102 6.84 -13.80 40.37
C THR A 102 8.25 -14.34 40.16
N GLN A 103 9.16 -13.44 39.80
CA GLN A 103 10.60 -13.65 39.57
C GLN A 103 10.99 -14.02 38.14
N LYS A 104 11.78 -13.13 37.53
CA LYS A 104 12.37 -13.25 36.19
C LYS A 104 13.45 -14.33 36.23
N GLY A 105 13.05 -15.59 36.01
CA GLY A 105 13.96 -16.71 35.79
C GLY A 105 14.02 -17.04 34.30
N GLU A 106 15.21 -16.99 33.71
CA GLU A 106 15.49 -17.40 32.33
C GLU A 106 15.54 -18.94 32.28
N GLY A 107 14.38 -19.58 32.35
CA GLY A 107 14.26 -21.04 32.19
C GLY A 107 14.05 -21.38 30.73
N GLU A 108 15.09 -21.92 30.07
CA GLU A 108 14.95 -22.53 28.75
C GLU A 108 14.17 -23.84 28.88
N PHE A 109 13.03 -23.96 28.19
CA PHE A 109 12.26 -25.19 28.11
C PHE A 109 12.63 -25.95 26.84
N GLU A 110 13.29 -27.10 27.00
CA GLU A 110 13.62 -27.99 25.90
C GLU A 110 12.36 -28.76 25.46
N VAL A 111 11.72 -28.31 24.37
CA VAL A 111 10.57 -29.02 23.78
C VAL A 111 11.10 -30.06 22.80
N LYS A 112 11.13 -31.33 23.23
CA LYS A 112 11.45 -32.47 22.36
C LYS A 112 10.31 -32.69 21.36
N HIS A 113 10.59 -32.42 20.08
CA HIS A 113 9.71 -32.78 18.98
C HIS A 113 10.14 -34.13 18.38
N GLU A 114 9.51 -35.21 18.81
CA GLU A 114 9.60 -36.50 18.12
C GLU A 114 8.68 -36.49 16.89
N TRP A 115 9.27 -36.48 15.70
CA TRP A 115 8.55 -36.70 14.45
C TRP A 115 8.49 -38.20 14.16
N TRP A 116 7.38 -38.84 14.50
CA TRP A 116 7.06 -40.18 13.99
C TRP A 116 6.49 -40.05 12.57
N MET A 117 7.32 -40.25 11.56
CA MET A 117 6.86 -40.55 10.19
C MET A 117 6.66 -42.07 10.10
N HIS A 118 5.40 -42.52 10.13
CA HIS A 118 5.06 -43.88 9.73
C HIS A 118 4.77 -43.91 8.22
N ALA A 119 5.61 -44.70 7.54
CA ALA A 119 5.47 -45.40 6.25
C ALA A 119 5.07 -44.59 5.00
#